data_AF-A0AA92IY74-F1
#
_entry.id   AF-A0AA92IY74-F1
#
_cell.length_a   1.000
_cell.length_b   1.000
_cell.length_c   1.000
_cell.angle_alpha   90.00
_cell.angle_beta   90.00
_cell.angle_gamma   90.00
#
_symmetry.space_group_name_H-M   'P 1'
#
loop_
_entity.id
_entity.type
_entity.pdbx_description
1 polymer ?
#
loop_
_entity_poly.entity_id
_entity_poly.type
_entity_poly.pdbx_seq_one_letter_code
_entity_poly.pdbx_strand_id
1 'polypeptide(L)' 'MRREPVYESDIAEINMTPFVDIVLVILVIFMVTATFVTQGKIPLNLPQATNAENHKDDQKPITLSLSETGELYYG' A
#
# COMPACT_ATOMS: atom_id res chain seq x y z
N MET A 1 44.18 -42.23 31.07
CA MET A 1 42.83 -41.64 31.05
C MET A 1 42.79 -40.58 29.96
N ARG A 2 42.07 -40.83 28.85
CA ARG A 2 41.87 -39.87 27.76
C ARG A 2 40.62 -39.06 28.10
N ARG A 3 40.69 -37.73 28.16
CA ARG A 3 39.52 -36.86 28.34
C ARG A 3 38.89 -36.64 26.97
N GLU A 4 37.63 -37.01 26.82
CA GLU A 4 36.81 -36.66 25.66
C GLU A 4 36.60 -35.13 25.65
N PRO A 5 36.74 -34.44 24.51
CA PRO A 5 36.41 -33.03 24.42
C PRO A 5 34.89 -32.88 24.48
N VAL A 6 34.39 -32.14 25.48
CA VAL A 6 32.99 -31.74 25.53
C VAL A 6 32.79 -30.68 24.45
N TYR A 7 32.03 -31.00 23.40
CA TYR A 7 31.57 -30.01 22.44
C TYR A 7 30.41 -29.25 23.07
N GLU A 8 30.71 -28.12 23.71
CA GLU A 8 29.70 -27.17 24.16
C GLU A 8 29.02 -26.63 22.88
N SER A 9 27.76 -27.02 22.65
CA SER A 9 27.00 -26.49 21.52
C SER A 9 26.62 -25.04 21.83
N ASP A 10 27.40 -24.10 21.32
CA ASP A 10 27.11 -22.65 21.29
C ASP A 10 25.93 -22.32 20.36
N ILE A 11 24.84 -23.10 20.41
CA ILE A 11 23.55 -22.62 19.89
C ILE A 11 23.00 -21.73 20.99
N ALA A 12 23.59 -20.54 21.07
CA ALA A 12 23.19 -19.47 21.95
C ALA A 12 21.67 -19.28 21.85
N GLU A 13 21.03 -19.29 23.01
CA GLU A 13 19.61 -19.04 23.17
C GLU A 13 19.24 -17.74 22.43
N ILE A 14 18.51 -17.84 21.31
CA ILE A 14 18.11 -16.65 20.56
C ILE A 14 17.16 -15.86 21.47
N ASN A 15 17.54 -14.62 21.80
CA ASN A 15 16.69 -13.73 22.58
C ASN A 15 15.38 -13.45 21.80
N MET A 16 14.26 -13.99 22.28
CA MET A 16 12.95 -13.83 21.64
C MET A 16 12.37 -12.42 21.79
N THR A 17 12.74 -11.70 22.86
CA THR A 17 12.24 -10.34 23.14
C THR A 17 12.51 -9.35 22.00
N PRO A 18 13.74 -9.20 21.46
CA PRO A 18 13.99 -8.35 20.30
C PRO A 18 13.36 -8.90 19.01
N PHE A 19 13.18 -10.21 18.89
CA PHE A 19 12.57 -10.81 17.69
C PHE A 19 11.09 -10.45 17.56
N VAL A 20 10.35 -10.54 18.66
CA VAL A 20 8.92 -10.18 18.70
C VAL A 20 8.72 -8.70 18.38
N ASP A 21 9.62 -7.82 18.85
CA ASP A 21 9.57 -6.39 18.55
C ASP A 21 9.69 -6.09 17.04
N ILE A 22 10.65 -6.74 16.36
CA ILE A 22 10.82 -6.61 14.90
C ILE A 22 9.56 -7.08 14.15
N VAL A 23 8.98 -8.21 14.56
CA VAL A 23 7.76 -8.74 13.93
C VAL A 23 6.58 -7.79 14.16
N LEU A 24 6.44 -7.23 15.36
CA LEU A 24 5.38 -6.28 15.68
C LEU A 24 5.51 -4.98 14.86
N VAL A 25 6.73 -4.46 14.67
CA VAL A 25 6.99 -3.29 13.81
C VAL A 25 6.59 -3.57 12.36
N ILE A 26 6.91 -4.75 11.82
CA ILE A 26 6.51 -5.14 10.45
C ILE A 26 4.98 -5.16 10.31
N LEU A 27 4.26 -5.67 11.31
CA LEU A 27 2.79 -5.68 11.30
C LEU A 27 2.20 -4.27 11.32
N VAL A 28 2.76 -3.36 12.12
CA VAL A 28 2.33 -1.95 12.16
C VAL A 28 2.54 -1.27 10.81
N ILE A 29 3.71 -1.47 10.18
CA ILE A 29 3.99 -0.92 8.84
C ILE A 29 2.95 -1.42 7.84
N PHE A 30 2.66 -2.72 7.84
CA PHE A 30 1.68 -3.33 6.93
C PHE A 30 0.26 -2.80 7.14
N MET A 31 -0.17 -2.64 8.39
CA MET A 31 -1.49 -2.08 8.72
C MET A 31 -1.63 -0.63 8.23
N VAL A 32 -0.60 0.19 8.42
CA VAL A 32 -0.62 1.61 8.01
C VAL A 32 -0.66 1.74 6.49
N THR A 33 0.18 1.00 5.76
CA THR A 33 0.22 1.08 4.30
C THR A 33 -1.07 0.61 3.63
N ALA A 34 -1.76 -0.38 4.19
CA ALA A 34 -3.06 -0.84 3.67
C ALA A 34 -4.11 0.28 3.68
N THR A 35 -4.21 1.06 4.77
CA THR A 35 -5.14 2.20 4.84
C THR A 35 -4.77 3.33 3.86
N PHE A 36 -3.47 3.52 3.63
CA PHE A 36 -2.97 4.51 2.67
C PHE A 36 -3.35 4.18 1.23
N VAL A 37 -3.34 2.90 0.83
CA VAL A 37 -3.74 2.46 -0.52
C VAL A 37 -5.21 2.78 -0.82
N THR A 38 -6.09 2.66 0.16
CA THR A 38 -7.54 2.88 -0.04
C THR A 38 -7.94 4.35 -0.12
N GLN A 39 -7.14 5.25 0.45
CA GLN A 39 -7.44 6.68 0.52
C GLN A 39 -6.72 7.48 -0.56
N GLY A 40 -6.63 6.92 -1.77
CA GLY A 40 -6.16 7.61 -2.98
C GLY A 40 -6.75 9.02 -3.04
N LYS A 41 -5.88 10.00 -2.79
CA LYS A 41 -6.21 11.36 -2.36
C LYS A 41 -6.76 12.22 -3.50
N ILE A 42 -7.99 11.97 -3.93
CA ILE A 42 -8.77 13.02 -4.58
C ILE A 42 -10.09 13.11 -3.83
N PRO A 43 -10.31 14.16 -3.01
CA PRO A 43 -11.63 14.43 -2.47
C PRO A 43 -12.56 14.77 -3.63
N LEU A 44 -13.26 13.75 -4.15
CA LEU A 44 -14.27 13.90 -5.19
C LEU A 44 -15.57 14.33 -4.51
N ASN A 45 -15.88 15.63 -4.59
CA ASN A 45 -17.21 16.11 -4.25
C ASN A 45 -18.15 15.80 -5.42
N LEU A 46 -18.91 14.72 -5.33
CA LEU A 46 -19.89 14.31 -6.33
C LEU A 46 -21.13 15.21 -6.20
N PRO A 47 -21.44 16.08 -7.19
CA PRO A 47 -22.64 16.89 -7.14
C PRO A 47 -23.89 16.00 -7.32
N GLN A 48 -24.94 16.29 -6.56
CA GLN A 48 -26.25 15.66 -6.80
C GLN A 48 -26.93 16.35 -7.99
N ALA A 49 -27.26 15.60 -9.03
CA ALA A 49 -27.90 16.14 -10.22
C ALA A 49 -29.30 16.69 -9.88
N THR A 50 -29.48 18.00 -9.97
CA THR A 50 -30.76 18.66 -9.66
C THR A 50 -31.77 18.56 -10.81
N ASN A 51 -31.30 18.42 -12.05
CA ASN A 51 -32.16 18.26 -13.23
C ASN A 51 -31.50 17.28 -14.20
N ALA A 52 -32.00 16.05 -14.28
CA ALA A 52 -31.69 15.13 -15.38
C ALA A 52 -32.54 15.53 -16.59
N GLU A 53 -32.30 16.72 -17.15
CA GLU A 53 -32.75 16.95 -18.52
C GLU A 53 -31.95 15.99 -19.38
N ASN A 54 -32.65 15.14 -20.13
CA ASN A 54 -32.05 14.27 -21.13
C ASN A 54 -31.44 15.15 -22.21
N HIS A 55 -30.24 15.69 -21.94
CA HIS A 55 -29.41 16.27 -22.97
C HIS A 55 -29.16 15.14 -23.96
N LYS A 56 -29.74 15.27 -25.15
CA LYS A 56 -29.38 14.42 -26.28
C LYS A 56 -27.88 14.54 -26.42
N ASP A 57 -27.22 13.40 -26.23
CA ASP A 57 -25.79 13.22 -26.20
C ASP A 57 -25.21 13.38 -27.61
N ASP A 58 -25.36 14.57 -28.18
CA ASP A 58 -24.78 14.94 -29.48
C ASP A 58 -23.33 15.45 -29.30
N GLN A 59 -22.82 15.46 -28.06
CA GLN A 59 -21.45 15.82 -27.75
C GLN A 59 -20.58 14.57 -27.88
N LYS A 60 -19.70 14.56 -28.87
CA LYS A 60 -18.70 13.49 -28.99
C LYS A 60 -17.91 13.40 -27.67
N PRO A 61 -17.74 12.20 -27.10
CA PRO A 61 -16.99 12.04 -25.88
C PRO A 61 -15.54 12.48 -26.14
N ILE A 62 -15.05 13.40 -25.30
CA ILE A 62 -13.65 13.84 -25.32
C ILE A 62 -12.89 12.93 -24.37
N THR A 63 -11.91 12.21 -24.90
CA THR A 63 -11.03 11.35 -24.10
C THR A 63 -9.82 12.18 -23.65
N LEU A 64 -9.58 12.23 -22.35
CA LEU A 64 -8.39 12.85 -21.76
C LEU A 64 -7.48 11.75 -21.22
N SER A 65 -6.23 11.70 -21.68
CA SER A 65 -5.22 10.75 -21.24
C SER A 65 -4.03 11.49 -20.62
N LEU A 66 -3.54 11.01 -19.48
CA LEU A 66 -2.37 11.54 -18.79
C LEU A 66 -1.24 10.51 -18.86
N SER A 67 -0.11 10.89 -19.42
CA SER A 67 1.12 10.09 -19.43
C SER A 67 1.82 10.12 -18.07
N GLU A 68 2.64 9.10 -17.79
CA GLU A 68 3.50 9.03 -16.60
C GLU A 68 4.50 10.21 -16.51
N THR A 69 4.82 10.83 -17.65
CA THR A 69 5.63 12.06 -17.75
C THR A 69 4.87 13.33 -17.37
N GLY A 70 3.56 13.23 -17.11
CA GLY A 70 2.67 14.36 -16.86
C GLY A 70 2.13 15.03 -18.13
N GLU A 71 2.38 14.45 -19.30
CA GLU A 71 1.88 14.97 -20.58
C GLU A 71 0.39 14.66 -20.76
N LEU A 72 -0.39 15.67 -21.12
CA LEU A 72 -1.83 15.57 -21.36
C LEU A 72 -2.12 15.39 -22.86
N TYR A 73 -2.91 14.37 -23.17
CA TYR A 73 -3.40 14.07 -24.52
C TYR A 73 -4.93 14.16 -24.53
N TYR A 74 -5.49 14.69 -25.60
CA TYR A 74 -6.94 14.76 -25.83
C TYR A 74 -7.27 14.19 -27.21
N GLY A 75 -8.39 13.47 -27.32
CA GLY A 75 -8.83 12.81 -28.56
C GLY A 75 -10.32 12.47 -28.57
#